data_AF-A0A497G5Z9-F1
#
_entry.id   AF-A0A497G5Z9-F1
#
_cell.length_a   1.000
_cell.length_b   1.000
_cell.length_c   1.000
_cell.angle_alpha   90.00
_cell.angle_beta   90.00
_cell.angle_gamma   90.00
#
_symmetry.space_group_name_H-M   'P 1'
#
loop_
_entity.id
_entity.type
_entity.pdbx_description
1 polymer ?
#
loop_
_entity_poly.entity_id
_entity_poly.type
_entity_poly.pdbx_seq_one_letter_code
_entity_poly.pdbx_strand_id
1 'polypeptide(L)'
;MFGRAPDLSKSYGEVMSRIGPLIVAAIVAAILSITIILIPVAMFVIVIAVVEKLGAADSVKKAFSFVVDNLGTVIVFVLIVIIVSAVLAFIPLIGRILLWLTNVIFTASTVYLYLKLRARSRSL
;
A
#
# COMPACT_ATOMS: atom_id res chain seq x y z
N MET A 1 22.90 -3.84 -13.65
CA MET A 1 22.62 -4.92 -12.67
C MET A 1 21.61 -5.85 -13.29
N PHE A 2 22.04 -7.00 -13.79
CA PHE A 2 21.20 -7.93 -14.55
C PHE A 2 20.17 -8.60 -13.64
N GLY A 3 18.91 -8.54 -14.08
CA GLY A 3 17.72 -8.98 -13.36
C GLY A 3 17.73 -10.47 -13.08
N ARG A 4 17.76 -10.83 -11.81
CA ARG A 4 17.25 -12.13 -11.35
C ARG A 4 15.79 -12.21 -11.77
N ALA A 5 15.42 -13.26 -12.51
CA ALA A 5 14.02 -13.50 -12.82
C ALA A 5 13.21 -13.49 -11.50
N PRO A 6 12.05 -12.81 -11.46
CA PRO A 6 11.18 -12.84 -10.29
C PRO A 6 10.80 -14.29 -9.97
N ASP A 7 11.25 -14.80 -8.83
CA ASP A 7 10.90 -16.14 -8.37
C ASP A 7 9.55 -16.09 -7.65
N LEU A 8 8.49 -16.30 -8.44
CA LEU A 8 7.11 -16.27 -7.98
C LEU A 8 6.81 -17.40 -6.99
N SER A 9 7.49 -18.55 -7.11
CA SER A 9 7.33 -19.69 -6.20
C SER A 9 7.81 -19.32 -4.80
N LYS A 10 8.97 -18.68 -4.72
CA LYS A 10 9.52 -18.19 -3.46
C LYS A 10 8.66 -17.09 -2.84
N SER A 11 8.18 -16.13 -3.63
CA SER A 11 7.27 -15.08 -3.15
C SER A 11 5.94 -15.66 -2.63
N TYR A 12 5.38 -16.64 -3.30
CA TYR A 12 4.15 -17.30 -2.88
C TYR A 12 4.32 -18.06 -1.56
N GLY A 13 5.39 -18.86 -1.44
CA GLY A 13 5.69 -19.60 -0.20
C GLY A 13 5.89 -18.68 1.00
N GLU A 14 6.58 -17.56 0.80
CA GLU A 14 6.79 -16.55 1.83
C GLU A 14 5.46 -15.94 2.32
N VAL A 15 4.58 -15.53 1.40
CA VAL A 15 3.26 -14.97 1.74
C VAL A 15 2.40 -16.03 2.43
N MET A 16 2.36 -17.26 1.92
CA MET A 16 1.54 -18.33 2.46
C MET A 16 1.95 -18.71 3.90
N SER A 17 3.26 -18.72 4.18
CA SER A 17 3.79 -18.95 5.53
C SER A 17 3.33 -17.90 6.57
N ARG A 18 2.87 -16.73 6.11
CA ARG A 18 2.48 -15.58 6.94
C ARG A 18 1.02 -15.19 6.75
N ILE A 19 0.19 -16.10 6.23
CA ILE A 19 -1.22 -15.81 5.95
C ILE A 19 -1.99 -15.39 7.20
N GLY A 20 -1.69 -15.97 8.37
CA GLY A 20 -2.32 -15.60 9.65
C GLY A 20 -2.09 -14.12 10.02
N PRO A 21 -0.84 -13.67 10.21
CA PRO A 21 -0.53 -12.27 10.46
C PRO A 21 -1.05 -11.31 9.37
N LEU A 22 -1.04 -11.74 8.10
CA LEU A 22 -1.55 -10.94 6.98
C LEU A 22 -3.07 -10.77 7.03
N ILE A 23 -3.83 -11.80 7.42
CA ILE A 23 -5.28 -11.70 7.63
C ILE A 23 -5.57 -10.68 8.74
N VAL A 24 -4.87 -10.76 9.87
CA VAL A 24 -5.06 -9.82 10.98
C VAL A 24 -4.70 -8.40 10.54
N ALA A 25 -3.58 -8.22 9.82
CA ALA A 25 -3.19 -6.92 9.28
C ALA A 25 -4.23 -6.37 8.29
N ALA A 26 -4.83 -7.23 7.45
CA ALA A 26 -5.87 -6.85 6.51
C ALA A 26 -7.16 -6.42 7.22
N ILE A 27 -7.57 -7.12 8.29
CA ILE A 27 -8.73 -6.72 9.10
C ILE A 27 -8.49 -5.36 9.74
N VAL A 28 -7.31 -5.14 10.32
CA VAL A 28 -6.99 -3.84 10.93
C VAL A 28 -6.93 -2.75 9.87
N ALA A 29 -6.33 -3.01 8.70
CA ALA A 29 -6.34 -2.06 7.59
C ALA A 29 -7.76 -1.74 7.10
N ALA A 30 -8.65 -2.73 7.03
CA ALA A 30 -10.05 -2.53 6.64
C ALA A 30 -10.77 -1.59 7.63
N ILE A 31 -10.58 -1.80 8.93
CA ILE A 31 -11.14 -0.94 9.99
C ILE A 31 -10.59 0.49 9.86
N LEU A 32 -9.28 0.64 9.66
CA LEU A 32 -8.65 1.96 9.48
C LEU A 32 -9.14 2.68 8.21
N SER A 33 -9.52 1.94 7.16
CA SER A 33 -10.00 2.51 5.90
C SER A 33 -11.40 3.13 5.97
N ILE A 34 -12.17 2.85 7.04
CA ILE A 34 -13.52 3.44 7.23
C ILE A 34 -13.43 4.97 7.29
N THR A 35 -12.34 5.49 7.85
CA THR A 35 -12.11 6.93 7.96
C THR A 35 -11.25 7.44 6.79
N ILE A 36 -11.75 8.45 6.06
CA ILE A 36 -11.06 9.03 4.90
C ILE A 36 -9.63 9.46 5.21
N ILE A 37 -9.38 9.99 6.41
CA ILE A 37 -8.08 10.51 6.83
C ILE A 37 -7.05 9.38 7.04
N LEU A 38 -7.48 8.19 7.46
CA LEU A 38 -6.57 7.06 7.72
C LEU A 38 -6.48 6.07 6.56
N ILE A 39 -7.20 6.29 5.45
CA ILE A 39 -7.01 5.52 4.20
C ILE A 39 -5.53 5.37 3.83
N PRO A 40 -4.68 6.41 3.87
CA PRO A 40 -3.28 6.27 3.49
C PRO A 40 -2.55 5.32 4.43
N VAL A 41 -2.79 5.46 5.73
CA VAL A 41 -2.23 4.60 6.77
C VAL A 41 -2.63 3.15 6.51
N ALA A 42 -3.92 2.88 6.28
CA ALA A 42 -4.44 1.55 5.98
C ALA A 42 -3.74 0.90 4.79
N MET A 43 -3.51 1.65 3.70
CA MET A 43 -2.76 1.15 2.54
C MET A 43 -1.33 0.76 2.92
N PHE A 44 -0.64 1.60 3.70
CA PHE A 44 0.74 1.31 4.13
C PHE A 44 0.83 0.17 5.14
N VAL A 45 -0.19 -0.09 5.96
CA VAL A 45 -0.19 -1.24 6.90
C VAL A 45 0.01 -2.55 6.14
N ILE A 46 -0.74 -2.78 5.07
CA ILE A 46 -0.63 -4.02 4.29
C ILE A 46 0.74 -4.10 3.61
N VAL A 47 1.20 -3.00 3.02
CA VAL A 47 2.51 -2.93 2.35
C VAL A 47 3.63 -3.24 3.34
N ILE A 48 3.61 -2.65 4.54
CA ILE A 48 4.61 -2.87 5.58
C ILE A 48 4.55 -4.30 6.11
N ALA A 49 3.35 -4.84 6.35
CA ALA A 49 3.17 -6.21 6.82
C ALA A 49 3.78 -7.24 5.84
N VAL A 50 3.66 -6.98 4.54
CA VAL A 50 4.24 -7.82 3.47
C VAL A 50 5.74 -7.58 3.33
N VAL A 51 6.18 -6.33 3.20
CA VAL A 51 7.58 -5.98 2.87
C VAL A 51 8.51 -6.19 4.06
N GLU A 52 8.11 -5.79 5.26
CA GLU A 52 8.96 -5.86 6.45
C GLU A 52 8.74 -7.10 7.29
N LYS A 53 7.81 -7.97 6.88
CA LYS A 53 7.46 -9.20 7.58
C LYS A 53 7.08 -8.99 9.06
N LEU A 54 6.42 -7.88 9.37
CA LEU A 54 5.95 -7.53 10.71
C LEU A 54 4.56 -8.12 11.03
N GLY A 55 4.24 -8.26 12.31
CA GLY A 55 2.89 -8.57 12.78
C GLY A 55 1.92 -7.40 12.56
N ALA A 56 0.62 -7.62 12.75
CA ALA A 56 -0.41 -6.60 12.48
C ALA A 56 -0.20 -5.31 13.31
N ALA A 57 0.02 -5.44 14.63
CA ALA A 57 0.20 -4.30 15.51
C ALA A 57 1.44 -3.46 15.18
N ASP A 58 2.58 -4.12 14.90
CA ASP A 58 3.83 -3.44 14.55
C ASP A 58 3.74 -2.78 13.17
N SER A 59 3.04 -3.42 12.23
CA SER A 59 2.78 -2.86 10.90
C SER A 59 1.94 -1.59 10.98
N VAL A 60 0.97 -1.54 11.89
CA VAL A 60 0.15 -0.35 12.15
C VAL A 60 0.98 0.79 12.71
N LYS A 61 1.72 0.54 13.81
CA LYS A 61 2.58 1.57 14.42
C LYS A 61 3.55 2.16 13.41
N LYS A 62 4.15 1.30 12.60
CA LYS A 62 5.12 1.72 11.59
C LYS A 62 4.47 2.42 10.40
N ALA A 63 3.26 2.03 9.98
CA ALA A 63 2.50 2.75 8.97
C ALA A 63 2.15 4.15 9.44
N PHE A 64 1.73 4.31 10.70
CA PHE A 64 1.47 5.62 11.28
C PHE A 64 2.72 6.50 11.32
N SER A 65 3.84 6.00 11.86
CA SER A 65 5.12 6.73 11.84
C SER A 65 5.49 7.13 10.42
N PHE A 66 5.45 6.18 9.49
CA PHE A 66 5.80 6.42 8.10
C PHE A 66 4.96 7.52 7.45
N VAL A 67 3.64 7.54 7.69
CA VAL A 67 2.75 8.57 7.17
C VAL A 67 3.05 9.93 7.80
N VAL A 68 3.26 9.99 9.12
CA VAL A 68 3.61 11.23 9.83
C VAL A 68 4.95 11.79 9.35
N ASP A 69 5.97 10.93 9.26
CA ASP A 69 7.33 11.29 8.83
C ASP A 69 7.38 11.74 7.36
N ASN A 70 6.40 11.31 6.55
CA ASN A 70 6.33 11.61 5.11
C ASN A 70 5.03 12.35 4.71
N LEU A 71 4.44 13.12 5.64
CA LEU A 71 3.14 13.80 5.45
C LEU A 71 3.03 14.51 4.11
N GLY A 72 4.04 15.30 3.73
CA GLY A 72 4.03 16.04 2.46
C GLY A 72 3.92 15.13 1.23
N THR A 73 4.65 14.02 1.19
CA THR A 73 4.59 13.10 0.04
C THR A 73 3.30 12.27 0.04
N VAL A 74 2.86 11.82 1.22
CA VAL A 74 1.64 11.03 1.36
C VAL A 74 0.41 11.85 1.00
N ILE A 75 0.33 13.12 1.42
CA ILE A 75 -0.77 14.02 1.05
C ILE A 75 -0.86 14.18 -0.47
N VAL A 76 0.27 14.39 -1.15
CA VAL A 76 0.29 14.50 -2.62
C VAL A 76 -0.20 13.21 -3.28
N PHE A 77 0.22 12.04 -2.76
CA PHE A 77 -0.25 10.75 -3.27
C PHE A 77 -1.77 10.61 -3.12
N VAL A 78 -2.33 10.95 -1.96
CA VAL A 78 -3.78 10.90 -1.71
C VAL A 78 -4.55 11.82 -2.65
N LEU A 79 -4.03 13.03 -2.87
CA LEU A 79 -4.64 14.02 -3.75
C LEU A 79 -4.71 13.49 -5.20
N ILE A 80 -3.63 12.85 -5.67
CA ILE A 80 -3.60 12.18 -6.99
C ILE A 80 -4.64 11.06 -7.06
N VAL A 81 -4.72 10.21 -6.03
CA VAL A 81 -5.70 9.10 -5.98
C VAL A 81 -7.13 9.63 -6.09
N ILE A 82 -7.45 10.70 -5.36
CA ILE A 82 -8.78 11.33 -5.39
C ILE A 82 -9.08 11.90 -6.78
N ILE A 83 -8.15 12.65 -7.39
CA ILE A 83 -8.34 13.25 -8.72
C ILE A 83 -8.58 12.16 -9.77
N VAL A 84 -7.71 11.15 -9.82
CA VAL A 84 -7.83 10.06 -10.81
C VAL A 84 -9.13 9.30 -10.63
N SER A 85 -9.52 9.01 -9.38
CA SER A 85 -10.79 8.31 -9.10
C SER A 85 -12.01 9.15 -9.52
N ALA A 86 -12.00 10.45 -9.27
CA ALA A 86 -13.06 11.35 -9.68
C ALA A 86 -13.18 11.43 -11.21
N VAL A 87 -12.06 11.60 -11.93
CA VAL A 87 -12.03 11.64 -13.41
C VAL A 87 -12.57 10.34 -14.01
N LEU A 88 -12.19 9.19 -13.46
CA LEU A 88 -12.65 7.88 -13.93
C LEU A 88 -14.14 7.65 -13.68
N ALA A 89 -14.69 8.22 -12.61
CA ALA A 89 -16.12 8.11 -12.29
C ALA A 89 -17.02 8.85 -13.30
N PHE A 90 -16.51 9.86 -14.01
CA PHE A 90 -17.25 10.59 -15.04
C PHE A 90 -17.45 9.80 -16.34
N ILE A 91 -16.78 8.66 -16.52
CA ILE A 91 -16.92 7.83 -17.73
C ILE A 91 -17.97 6.72 -17.47
N PRO A 92 -19.22 6.86 -17.93
CA PRO A 92 -20.22 5.81 -17.80
C PRO A 92 -19.81 4.56 -18.59
N LEU A 93 -20.22 3.37 -18.12
CA LEU A 93 -19.86 2.03 -18.62
C LEU A 93 -18.41 1.57 -18.40
N ILE A 94 -17.41 2.28 -18.94
CA ILE A 94 -16.01 1.82 -18.93
C ILE A 94 -15.33 2.18 -17.60
N GLY A 95 -15.76 3.26 -16.94
CA GLY A 95 -15.17 3.76 -15.69
C GLY A 95 -15.10 2.72 -14.58
N ARG A 96 -16.07 1.78 -14.50
CA ARG A 96 -16.03 0.68 -13.52
C ARG A 96 -14.85 -0.26 -13.74
N ILE A 97 -14.58 -0.66 -14.99
CA ILE A 97 -13.47 -1.56 -15.29
C ILE A 97 -12.13 -0.86 -15.04
N LEU A 98 -12.01 0.41 -15.46
CA LEU A 98 -10.80 1.19 -15.18
C LEU A 98 -10.58 1.42 -13.68
N LEU A 99 -11.63 1.62 -12.89
CA LEU A 99 -11.52 1.76 -11.42
C LEU A 99 -10.87 0.53 -10.79
N TRP A 100 -11.26 -0.68 -11.22
CA TRP A 100 -10.66 -1.91 -10.73
C TRP A 100 -9.17 -2.02 -11.10
N LEU A 101 -8.81 -1.70 -12.34
CA LEU A 101 -7.40 -1.67 -12.77
C LEU A 101 -6.60 -0.61 -12.01
N THR A 102 -7.19 0.55 -11.76
CA THR A 102 -6.56 1.66 -11.05
C THR A 102 -6.27 1.26 -9.60
N ASN A 103 -7.14 0.49 -8.94
CA ASN A 103 -6.86 -0.04 -7.60
C ASN A 103 -5.61 -0.94 -7.55
N VAL A 104 -5.40 -1.77 -8.58
CA VAL A 104 -4.19 -2.59 -8.69
C VAL A 104 -2.95 -1.71 -8.88
N ILE A 105 -3.04 -0.71 -9.76
CA ILE A 105 -1.95 0.24 -10.02
C ILE A 105 -1.63 1.04 -8.75
N PHE A 106 -2.64 1.50 -8.02
CA PHE A 106 -2.43 2.22 -6.76
C PHE A 106 -1.79 1.33 -5.71
N THR A 107 -2.21 0.08 -5.58
CA THR A 107 -1.57 -0.87 -4.65
C THR A 107 -0.09 -1.06 -4.99
N ALA A 108 0.25 -1.28 -6.26
CA ALA A 108 1.64 -1.37 -6.72
C ALA A 108 2.42 -0.06 -6.49
N SER A 109 1.77 1.09 -6.72
CA SER A 109 2.35 2.41 -6.50
C SER A 109 2.61 2.68 -5.02
N THR A 110 1.74 2.25 -4.11
CA THR A 110 1.95 2.35 -2.66
C THR A 110 3.16 1.53 -2.24
N VAL A 111 3.33 0.30 -2.77
CA VAL A 111 4.52 -0.52 -2.54
C VAL A 111 5.78 0.20 -3.03
N TYR A 112 5.76 0.70 -4.26
CA TYR A 112 6.89 1.44 -4.83
C TYR A 112 7.23 2.69 -4.02
N LEU A 113 6.22 3.48 -3.65
CA LEU A 113 6.37 4.70 -2.87
C LEU A 113 6.96 4.40 -1.50
N TYR A 114 6.47 3.36 -0.82
CA TYR A 114 7.01 2.89 0.44
C TYR A 114 8.49 2.52 0.32
N LEU A 115 8.85 1.70 -0.67
CA LEU A 115 10.24 1.30 -0.89
C LEU A 115 11.16 2.48 -1.20
N LYS A 116 10.69 3.43 -2.03
CA LYS A 116 11.46 4.63 -2.41
C LYS A 116 11.70 5.57 -1.24
N LEU A 117 10.67 5.85 -0.44
CA LEU A 117 10.79 6.73 0.72
C LEU A 117 11.61 6.08 1.84
N ARG A 118 11.44 4.78 2.06
CA ARG A 118 12.28 4.01 3.00
C ARG A 118 13.76 4.02 2.60
N ALA A 119 14.06 3.88 1.30
CA ALA A 119 15.43 3.96 0.81
C ALA A 119 16.05 5.35 1.05
N ARG A 120 15.28 6.42 0.84
CA ARG A 120 15.70 7.80 1.13
C ARG A 120 15.90 8.08 2.63
N SER A 121 15.06 7.51 3.49
CA SER A 121 15.20 7.65 4.94
C SER A 121 16.40 6.92 5.54
N ARG A 122 16.98 5.93 4.83
CA ARG A 122 18.21 5.23 5.25
C ARG A 122 19.51 5.87 4.74
N SER A 123 19.42 6.88 3.86
CA SER A 123 20.59 7.56 3.28
C SER A 123 20.95 8.88 3.97
N LEU A 124 20.28 9.20 5.08
CA LEU A 124 20.60 10.28 6.02
C LEU A 124 20.95 9.64 7.37
#